data_AF-A0A8T1RVV0-F1
#
_entry.id   AF-A0A8T1RVV0-F1
#
_cell.length_a   1.000
_cell.length_b   1.000
_cell.length_c   1.000
_cell.angle_alpha   90.00
_cell.angle_beta   90.00
_cell.angle_gamma   90.00
#
_symmetry.space_group_name_H-M   'P 1'
#
loop_
_entity.id
_entity.type
_entity.pdbx_description
1 polymer ?
#
loop_
_entity_poly.entity_id
_entity_poly.type
_entity_poly.pdbx_seq_one_letter_code
_entity_poly.pdbx_strand_id
1 'polypeptide(L)'
;GGRRGHLQRRPASGEGRACSQRGTLPAGCETPGAGPLVLGGEGGPEGCGEPPDLLSFSAEEVAEQLTLMDIELFVQVQPFHCLGCVWSQRDRRAGEGAAPSVRATVAQFNAVTGCVVASVLGDVQLRALQRARLLEKWVTIAQHCYFLRNFSSLRAVISALQSSPVHRLKRTWAAVGR
;
A
#
# COMPACT_ATOMS: atom_id res chain seq x y z
N GLY A 1 10.42 -39.94 -44.64
CA GLY A 1 9.63 -38.90 -43.96
C GLY A 1 9.00 -39.47 -42.70
N GLY A 2 9.23 -38.80 -41.57
CA GLY A 2 8.37 -38.75 -40.36
C GLY A 2 8.01 -40.04 -39.62
N ARG A 3 8.87 -40.50 -38.69
CA ARG A 3 8.45 -41.44 -37.62
C ARG A 3 7.92 -40.65 -36.42
N ARG A 4 6.63 -40.81 -36.11
CA ARG A 4 6.04 -40.57 -34.78
C ARG A 4 5.76 -41.95 -34.15
N GLY A 5 6.12 -42.13 -32.88
CA GLY A 5 5.72 -43.33 -32.13
C GLY A 5 6.44 -43.52 -30.79
N HIS A 6 5.74 -43.14 -29.73
CA HIS A 6 5.71 -43.75 -28.39
C HIS A 6 7.00 -43.98 -27.57
N LEU A 7 7.16 -43.17 -26.52
CA LEU A 7 7.74 -43.62 -25.25
C LEU A 7 6.64 -43.60 -24.18
N GLN A 8 6.31 -44.79 -23.65
CA GLN A 8 5.43 -44.97 -22.51
C GLN A 8 6.26 -45.47 -21.31
N ARG A 9 6.17 -44.70 -20.21
CA ARG A 9 6.26 -45.01 -18.76
C ARG A 9 7.21 -46.10 -18.24
N ARG A 10 7.88 -45.81 -17.10
CA ARG A 10 7.59 -46.44 -15.79
C ARG A 10 8.15 -45.64 -14.57
N PRO A 11 7.64 -45.89 -13.34
CA PRO A 11 7.70 -45.00 -12.16
C PRO A 11 8.62 -45.50 -11.02
N ALA A 12 8.84 -44.65 -10.00
CA ALA A 12 9.11 -44.99 -8.59
C ALA A 12 8.85 -43.71 -7.74
N SER A 13 7.87 -43.61 -6.83
CA SER A 13 7.62 -44.31 -5.54
C SER A 13 8.63 -43.98 -4.43
N GLY A 14 8.11 -43.49 -3.29
CA GLY A 14 8.80 -43.22 -2.03
C GLY A 14 8.49 -41.80 -1.51
N GLU A 15 7.30 -41.47 -1.00
CA GLU A 15 6.75 -41.74 0.35
C GLU A 15 7.60 -41.28 1.54
N GLY A 16 6.99 -40.39 2.35
CA GLY A 16 7.36 -40.07 3.73
C GLY A 16 7.65 -38.58 3.95
N ARG A 17 7.07 -37.86 4.91
CA ARG A 17 6.14 -38.15 6.01
C ARG A 17 5.40 -36.84 6.35
N ALA A 18 4.12 -36.96 6.68
CA ALA A 18 3.34 -35.89 7.28
C ALA A 18 3.91 -35.53 8.68
N CYS A 19 4.18 -34.26 8.93
CA CYS A 19 4.46 -33.77 10.29
C CYS A 19 3.14 -33.32 10.91
N SER A 20 2.45 -34.27 11.55
CA SER A 20 1.40 -33.98 12.52
C SER A 20 2.10 -33.64 13.83
N GLN A 21 2.00 -32.39 14.29
CA GLN A 21 2.34 -32.03 15.66
C GLN A 21 1.21 -31.20 16.25
N ARG A 22 0.26 -31.95 16.82
CA ARG A 22 -0.59 -31.53 17.93
C ARG A 22 0.35 -31.40 19.15
N GLY A 23 0.68 -30.17 19.52
CA GLY A 23 1.49 -29.84 20.69
C GLY A 23 0.65 -29.08 21.70
N THR A 24 0.35 -29.73 22.80
CA THR A 24 -0.39 -29.25 23.97
C THR A 24 0.38 -28.14 24.70
N LEU A 25 -0.31 -27.07 25.11
CA LEU A 25 0.20 -26.02 26.01
C LEU A 25 0.60 -26.61 27.37
N PRO A 26 1.71 -26.20 27.99
CA PRO A 26 1.88 -26.28 29.42
C PRO A 26 1.48 -24.95 30.09
N ALA A 27 0.67 -25.08 31.13
CA ALA A 27 0.32 -24.03 32.06
C ALA A 27 1.44 -23.79 33.09
N GLY A 28 1.53 -22.56 33.58
CA GLY A 28 1.88 -22.24 34.96
C GLY A 28 3.38 -22.16 35.31
N CYS A 29 3.91 -20.93 35.28
CA CYS A 29 4.97 -20.50 36.18
C CYS A 29 4.65 -19.07 36.64
N GLU A 30 3.98 -18.94 37.78
CA GLU A 30 3.84 -17.68 38.52
C GLU A 30 5.12 -17.39 39.32
N THR A 31 5.42 -16.10 39.52
CA THR A 31 5.95 -15.41 40.73
C THR A 31 6.70 -14.12 40.33
N PRO A 32 6.91 -13.16 41.24
CA PRO A 32 5.92 -12.41 42.01
C PRO A 32 6.14 -10.88 41.87
N GLY A 33 5.26 -10.10 42.49
CA GLY A 33 5.10 -8.65 42.28
C GLY A 33 6.32 -7.76 42.48
N ALA A 34 6.36 -6.71 41.65
CA ALA A 34 6.96 -5.43 41.96
C ALA A 34 5.85 -4.37 41.82
N GLY A 35 5.61 -3.62 42.89
CA GLY A 35 4.55 -2.62 42.98
C GLY A 35 4.74 -1.41 42.04
N PRO A 36 3.77 -0.50 42.00
CA PRO A 36 3.73 0.57 41.02
C PRO A 36 4.69 1.70 41.42
N LEU A 37 5.72 1.92 40.62
CA LEU A 37 6.51 3.14 40.69
C LEU A 37 5.75 4.26 39.95
N VAL A 38 4.98 5.02 40.73
CA VAL A 38 4.44 6.32 40.33
C VAL A 38 5.63 7.28 40.21
N LEU A 39 5.97 7.66 38.98
CA LEU A 39 6.73 8.88 38.70
C LEU A 39 5.76 9.89 38.11
N GLY A 40 5.30 10.80 38.96
CA GLY A 40 4.72 12.06 38.54
C GLY A 40 5.82 12.92 37.91
N GLY A 41 5.54 13.40 36.70
CA GLY A 41 6.33 14.37 35.98
C GLY A 41 5.40 15.13 35.07
N GLU A 42 5.06 16.34 35.48
CA GLU A 42 4.24 17.30 34.74
C GLU A 42 4.94 17.77 33.46
N GLY A 43 4.14 18.13 32.46
CA GLY A 43 4.51 19.18 31.50
C GLY A 43 5.11 18.72 30.17
N GLY A 44 4.23 18.49 29.21
CA GLY A 44 4.55 18.64 27.79
C GLY A 44 3.27 18.87 27.00
N PRO A 45 3.06 20.03 26.34
CA PRO A 45 2.01 20.16 25.36
C PRO A 45 2.50 19.42 24.10
N GLU A 46 2.38 18.10 24.08
CA GLU A 46 2.49 17.36 22.82
C GLU A 46 1.16 17.54 22.06
N GLY A 47 0.96 18.77 21.61
CA GLY A 47 0.09 19.02 20.47
C GLY A 47 0.79 18.43 19.25
N CYS A 48 0.69 17.11 19.07
CA CYS A 48 0.72 16.55 17.72
C CYS A 48 -0.50 17.16 17.03
N GLY A 49 -0.31 18.33 16.42
CA GLY A 49 -1.35 18.98 15.65
C GLY A 49 -1.91 17.94 14.69
N GLU A 50 -3.24 17.78 14.71
CA GLU A 50 -3.93 16.94 13.75
C GLU A 50 -3.33 17.19 12.36
N PRO A 51 -2.95 16.13 11.62
CA PRO A 51 -2.32 16.30 10.33
C PRO A 51 -3.22 17.18 9.46
N PRO A 52 -2.64 18.17 8.75
CA PRO A 52 -3.42 19.15 8.01
C PRO A 52 -4.35 18.47 7.00
N ASP A 53 -5.61 18.92 6.97
CA ASP A 53 -6.64 18.38 6.09
C ASP A 53 -6.22 18.51 4.62
N LEU A 54 -6.40 17.46 3.81
CA LEU A 54 -6.05 17.47 2.37
C LEU A 54 -6.70 18.65 1.62
N LEU A 55 -7.87 19.08 2.10
CA LEU A 55 -8.60 20.21 1.52
C LEU A 55 -7.93 21.57 1.76
N SER A 56 -6.98 21.69 2.70
CA SER A 56 -6.29 22.95 3.00
C SER A 56 -5.21 23.33 1.98
N PHE A 57 -4.67 22.36 1.24
CA PHE A 57 -3.66 22.59 0.21
C PHE A 57 -4.32 22.79 -1.15
N SER A 58 -3.69 23.50 -2.09
CA SER A 58 -4.14 23.53 -3.49
C SER A 58 -3.90 22.17 -4.16
N ALA A 59 -4.62 21.88 -5.24
CA ALA A 59 -4.46 20.59 -5.94
C ALA A 59 -3.12 20.53 -6.70
N GLU A 60 -2.65 21.69 -7.15
CA GLU A 60 -1.35 21.89 -7.79
C GLU A 60 -0.21 21.58 -6.82
N GLU A 61 -0.19 22.20 -5.64
CA GLU A 61 0.85 21.96 -4.62
C GLU A 61 0.95 20.47 -4.25
N VAL A 62 -0.19 19.80 -4.06
CA VAL A 62 -0.19 18.36 -3.76
C VAL A 62 0.40 17.57 -4.94
N ALA A 63 0.03 17.89 -6.18
CA ALA A 63 0.54 17.19 -7.36
C ALA A 63 2.05 17.44 -7.57
N GLU A 64 2.55 18.64 -7.29
CA GLU A 64 3.98 18.96 -7.32
C GLU A 64 4.74 18.15 -6.28
N GLN A 65 4.26 18.09 -5.03
CA GLN A 65 4.91 17.30 -3.98
C GLN A 65 4.92 15.80 -4.29
N LEU A 66 3.80 15.26 -4.80
CA LEU A 66 3.73 13.88 -5.30
C LEU A 66 4.79 13.63 -6.39
N THR A 67 4.97 14.61 -7.28
CA THR A 67 5.93 14.52 -8.38
C THR A 67 7.37 14.59 -7.91
N LEU A 68 7.69 15.44 -6.93
CA LEU A 68 9.03 15.48 -6.33
C LEU A 68 9.40 14.14 -5.69
N MET A 69 8.48 13.56 -4.89
CA MET A 69 8.70 12.25 -4.27
C MET A 69 8.87 11.13 -5.31
N ASP A 70 8.02 11.10 -6.34
CA ASP A 70 8.12 10.09 -7.40
C ASP A 70 9.43 10.23 -8.20
N ILE A 71 9.86 11.45 -8.51
CA ILE A 71 11.12 11.70 -9.23
C ILE A 71 12.32 11.21 -8.42
N GLU A 72 12.39 11.53 -7.12
CA GLU A 72 13.50 11.12 -6.25
C GLU A 72 13.70 9.60 -6.23
N LEU A 73 12.60 8.85 -6.23
CA LEU A 73 12.65 7.39 -6.29
C LEU A 73 12.94 6.88 -7.71
N PHE A 74 12.34 7.50 -8.72
CA PHE A 74 12.47 7.05 -10.10
C PHE A 74 13.91 7.18 -10.63
N VAL A 75 14.63 8.24 -10.26
CA VAL A 75 16.05 8.41 -10.65
C VAL A 75 16.96 7.36 -10.02
N GLN A 76 16.55 6.76 -8.89
CA GLN A 76 17.30 5.70 -8.21
C GLN A 76 17.01 4.30 -8.76
N VAL A 77 15.99 4.16 -9.63
CA VAL A 77 15.61 2.85 -10.20
C VAL A 77 16.75 2.27 -11.02
N GLN A 78 17.22 1.09 -10.59
CA GLN A 78 18.18 0.32 -11.36
C GLN A 78 17.45 -0.54 -12.39
N PRO A 79 17.72 -0.41 -13.70
CA PRO A 79 17.00 -1.17 -14.73
C PRO A 79 17.06 -2.69 -14.55
N PHE A 80 18.16 -3.23 -14.01
CA PHE A 80 18.30 -4.67 -13.77
C PHE A 80 17.35 -5.19 -12.69
N HIS A 81 16.91 -4.35 -11.74
CA HIS A 81 15.88 -4.70 -10.76
C HIS A 81 14.50 -4.91 -11.40
N CYS A 82 14.26 -4.34 -12.58
CA CYS A 82 13.01 -4.49 -13.33
C CYS A 82 12.92 -5.82 -14.11
N LEU A 83 14.01 -6.60 -14.18
CA LEU A 83 14.00 -7.89 -14.86
C LEU A 83 13.06 -8.86 -14.14
N GLY A 84 12.19 -9.54 -14.89
CA GLY A 84 11.16 -10.43 -14.32
C GLY A 84 11.75 -11.55 -13.45
N CYS A 85 12.93 -12.07 -13.78
CA CYS A 85 13.64 -13.06 -12.98
C CYS A 85 14.13 -12.52 -11.62
N VAL A 86 14.45 -11.22 -11.53
CA VAL A 86 14.85 -10.54 -10.29
C VAL A 86 13.60 -10.14 -9.50
N TRP A 87 12.64 -9.48 -10.15
CA TRP A 87 11.40 -9.02 -9.51
C TRP A 87 10.53 -10.16 -8.95
N SER A 88 10.53 -11.33 -9.58
CA SER A 88 9.79 -12.51 -9.08
C SER A 88 10.37 -13.10 -7.79
N GLN A 89 11.60 -12.73 -7.42
CA GLN A 89 12.24 -13.20 -6.19
C GLN A 89 12.00 -12.28 -4.98
N ARG A 90 11.28 -11.15 -5.16
CA ARG A 90 11.09 -10.14 -4.11
C ARG A 90 10.48 -10.67 -2.80
N ASP A 91 9.70 -11.75 -2.89
CA ASP A 91 9.01 -12.38 -1.75
C ASP A 91 9.76 -13.64 -1.21
N ARG A 92 10.89 -14.02 -1.83
CA ARG A 92 11.67 -15.21 -1.46
C ARG A 92 12.81 -14.85 -0.49
N ARG A 93 12.61 -15.22 0.78
CA ARG A 93 13.54 -15.16 1.93
C ARG A 93 13.75 -13.77 2.54
N ALA A 94 13.59 -13.71 3.86
CA ALA A 94 13.82 -12.55 4.70
C ALA A 94 15.33 -12.30 4.85
N GLY A 95 15.88 -11.32 4.14
CA GLY A 95 17.26 -10.90 4.31
C GLY A 95 17.67 -9.80 3.35
N GLU A 96 17.52 -10.03 2.05
CA GLU A 96 17.85 -9.06 1.01
C GLU A 96 16.69 -9.06 0.01
N GLY A 97 15.70 -8.19 0.25
CA GLY A 97 14.54 -8.09 -0.63
C GLY A 97 14.98 -7.77 -2.04
N ALA A 98 14.73 -8.67 -3.00
CA ALA A 98 15.11 -8.45 -4.39
C ALA A 98 14.49 -7.15 -4.92
N ALA A 99 15.21 -6.48 -5.81
CA ALA A 99 14.77 -5.26 -6.49
C ALA A 99 14.41 -4.08 -5.55
N PRO A 100 15.28 -3.68 -4.59
CA PRO A 100 14.95 -2.66 -3.59
C PRO A 100 14.52 -1.32 -4.20
N SER A 101 15.16 -0.86 -5.27
CA SER A 101 14.80 0.41 -5.92
C SER A 101 13.38 0.38 -6.52
N VAL A 102 13.00 -0.73 -7.16
CA VAL A 102 11.65 -0.92 -7.72
C VAL A 102 10.62 -1.05 -6.60
N ARG A 103 10.97 -1.75 -5.52
CA ARG A 103 10.11 -1.86 -4.33
C ARG A 103 9.83 -0.50 -3.71
N ALA A 104 10.82 0.40 -3.66
CA ALA A 104 10.63 1.76 -3.15
C ALA A 104 9.61 2.54 -4.01
N THR A 105 9.74 2.52 -5.34
CA THR A 105 8.76 3.15 -6.24
C THR A 105 7.36 2.54 -6.10
N VAL A 106 7.25 1.22 -5.96
CA VAL A 106 5.96 0.54 -5.73
C VAL A 106 5.39 0.90 -4.36
N ALA A 107 6.22 1.05 -3.34
CA ALA A 107 5.78 1.48 -2.02
C ALA A 107 5.19 2.90 -2.06
N GLN A 108 5.84 3.83 -2.78
CA GLN A 108 5.30 5.18 -3.00
C GLN A 108 3.97 5.15 -3.74
N PHE A 109 3.88 4.39 -4.83
CA PHE A 109 2.61 4.21 -5.56
C PHE A 109 1.49 3.73 -4.62
N ASN A 110 1.77 2.70 -3.81
CA ASN A 110 0.81 2.15 -2.86
C ASN A 110 0.48 3.13 -1.73
N ALA A 111 1.44 3.95 -1.28
CA ALA A 111 1.19 5.01 -0.30
C ALA A 111 0.21 6.05 -0.86
N VAL A 112 0.39 6.50 -2.10
CA VAL A 112 -0.55 7.42 -2.76
C VAL A 112 -1.93 6.81 -2.89
N THR A 113 -2.04 5.56 -3.37
CA THR A 113 -3.31 4.83 -3.42
C THR A 113 -3.96 4.73 -2.04
N GLY A 114 -3.17 4.42 -1.02
CA GLY A 114 -3.61 4.34 0.37
C GLY A 114 -4.13 5.68 0.89
N CYS A 115 -3.43 6.79 0.64
CA CYS A 115 -3.85 8.13 1.02
C CYS A 115 -5.18 8.54 0.38
N VAL A 116 -5.40 8.19 -0.89
CA VAL A 116 -6.68 8.46 -1.56
C VAL A 116 -7.81 7.67 -0.90
N VAL A 117 -7.62 6.37 -0.68
CA VAL A 117 -8.63 5.52 -0.04
C VAL A 117 -8.89 5.97 1.40
N ALA A 118 -7.84 6.25 2.18
CA ALA A 118 -7.93 6.67 3.57
C ALA A 118 -8.57 8.05 3.72
N SER A 119 -8.25 9.03 2.87
CA SER A 119 -8.93 10.33 2.92
C SER A 119 -10.42 10.20 2.60
N VAL A 120 -10.79 9.39 1.60
CA VAL A 120 -12.18 9.21 1.20
C VAL A 120 -12.97 8.36 2.21
N LEU A 121 -12.38 7.36 2.85
CA LEU A 121 -13.06 6.37 3.70
C LEU A 121 -12.77 6.47 5.19
N GLY A 122 -11.71 7.16 5.58
CA GLY A 122 -11.17 7.16 6.94
C GLY A 122 -12.14 7.75 7.96
N ASP A 123 -12.82 8.83 7.61
CA ASP A 123 -13.87 9.38 8.45
C ASP A 123 -15.26 8.82 8.04
N VAL A 124 -15.80 7.99 8.94
CA VAL A 124 -17.13 7.38 8.81
C VAL A 124 -18.27 8.37 9.00
N GLN A 125 -18.03 9.52 9.64
CA GLN A 125 -19.02 10.55 9.91
C GLN A 125 -19.18 11.55 8.74
N LEU A 126 -18.25 11.56 7.78
CA LEU A 126 -18.36 12.45 6.61
C LEU A 126 -19.62 12.17 5.81
N ARG A 127 -20.44 13.21 5.66
CA ARG A 127 -21.63 13.20 4.80
C ARG A 127 -21.22 13.00 3.34
N ALA A 128 -22.16 12.49 2.53
CA ALA A 128 -21.92 12.21 1.12
C ALA A 128 -21.37 13.42 0.34
N LEU A 129 -21.88 14.64 0.61
CA LEU A 129 -21.42 15.87 -0.04
C LEU A 129 -19.99 16.26 0.36
N GLN A 130 -19.61 16.11 1.63
CA GLN A 130 -18.25 16.42 2.09
C GLN A 130 -17.25 15.44 1.47
N ARG A 131 -17.63 14.16 1.42
CA ARG A 131 -16.83 13.11 0.77
C ARG A 131 -16.72 13.33 -0.75
N ALA A 132 -17.75 13.89 -1.39
CA ALA A 132 -17.70 14.24 -2.81
C ALA A 132 -16.64 15.32 -3.10
N ARG A 133 -16.48 16.31 -2.22
CA ARG A 133 -15.40 17.32 -2.33
C ARG A 133 -14.00 16.69 -2.30
N LEU A 134 -13.81 15.64 -1.51
CA LEU A 134 -12.54 14.89 -1.50
C LEU A 134 -12.32 14.14 -2.82
N LEU A 135 -13.37 13.55 -3.41
CA LEU A 135 -13.27 12.92 -4.72
C LEU A 135 -12.91 13.94 -5.80
N GLU A 136 -13.62 15.09 -5.82
CA GLU A 136 -13.33 16.20 -6.73
C GLU A 136 -11.90 16.68 -6.58
N LYS A 137 -11.44 16.86 -5.34
CA LYS A 137 -10.07 17.25 -5.03
C LYS A 137 -9.05 16.28 -5.63
N TRP A 138 -9.24 14.97 -5.45
CA TRP A 138 -8.36 13.95 -6.03
C TRP A 138 -8.42 13.91 -7.56
N VAL A 139 -9.58 14.15 -8.15
CA VAL A 139 -9.71 14.27 -9.62
C VAL A 139 -8.90 15.48 -10.12
N THR A 140 -8.97 16.62 -9.44
CA THR A 140 -8.16 17.80 -9.80
C THR A 140 -6.66 17.54 -9.59
N ILE A 141 -6.25 16.90 -8.49
CA ILE A 141 -4.86 16.48 -8.27
C ILE A 141 -4.37 15.59 -9.41
N ALA A 142 -5.18 14.61 -9.83
CA ALA A 142 -4.86 13.75 -10.97
C ALA A 142 -4.68 14.54 -12.27
N GLN A 143 -5.52 15.55 -12.53
CA GLN A 143 -5.34 16.45 -13.68
C GLN A 143 -4.00 17.18 -13.62
N HIS A 144 -3.61 17.72 -12.46
CA HIS A 144 -2.28 18.34 -12.30
C HIS A 144 -1.13 17.33 -12.47
N CYS A 145 -1.25 16.11 -11.94
CA CYS A 145 -0.26 15.05 -12.20
C CYS A 145 -0.12 14.74 -13.70
N TYR A 146 -1.21 14.80 -14.47
CA TYR A 146 -1.16 14.65 -15.93
C TYR A 146 -0.39 15.79 -16.60
N PHE A 147 -0.65 17.06 -16.21
CA PHE A 147 0.08 18.22 -16.74
C PHE A 147 1.58 18.17 -16.40
N LEU A 148 1.93 17.72 -15.19
CA LEU A 148 3.31 17.50 -14.74
C LEU A 148 3.96 16.26 -15.36
N ARG A 149 3.22 15.47 -16.16
CA ARG A 149 3.65 14.19 -16.75
C ARG A 149 4.05 13.15 -15.71
N ASN A 150 3.55 13.28 -14.48
CA ASN A 150 3.68 12.26 -13.45
C ASN A 150 2.61 11.17 -13.63
N PHE A 151 2.91 10.21 -14.51
CA PHE A 151 2.00 9.09 -14.77
C PHE A 151 1.93 8.07 -13.63
N SER A 152 2.91 8.02 -12.73
CA SER A 152 2.91 7.12 -11.57
C SER A 152 1.77 7.51 -10.61
N SER A 153 1.82 8.73 -10.07
CA SER A 153 0.79 9.24 -9.16
C SER A 153 -0.56 9.41 -9.83
N LEU A 154 -0.61 9.82 -11.12
CA LEU A 154 -1.86 9.83 -11.88
C LEU A 154 -2.56 8.47 -11.86
N ARG A 155 -1.81 7.39 -12.15
CA ARG A 155 -2.36 6.03 -12.14
C ARG A 155 -2.69 5.56 -10.73
N ALA A 156 -1.90 5.93 -9.72
CA ALA A 156 -2.18 5.61 -8.32
C ALA A 156 -3.54 6.19 -7.89
N VAL A 157 -3.78 7.48 -8.17
CA VAL A 157 -5.05 8.16 -7.84
C VAL A 157 -6.22 7.54 -8.60
N ILE A 158 -6.12 7.36 -9.93
CA ILE A 158 -7.19 6.75 -10.72
C ILE A 158 -7.52 5.35 -10.22
N SER A 159 -6.50 4.51 -9.95
CA SER A 159 -6.71 3.15 -9.47
C SER A 159 -7.37 3.11 -8.09
N ALA A 160 -7.04 4.05 -7.21
CA ALA A 160 -7.68 4.19 -5.90
C ALA A 160 -9.16 4.57 -6.02
N LEU A 161 -9.49 5.54 -6.88
CA LEU A 161 -10.87 5.98 -7.12
C LEU A 161 -11.73 4.88 -7.77
N GLN A 162 -11.12 4.06 -8.64
CA GLN A 162 -11.75 2.93 -9.31
C GLN A 162 -11.78 1.66 -8.44
N SER A 163 -11.10 1.65 -7.30
CA SER A 163 -11.09 0.51 -6.39
C SER A 163 -12.50 0.21 -5.85
N SER A 164 -12.80 -1.07 -5.63
CA SER A 164 -14.09 -1.53 -5.08
C SER A 164 -14.62 -0.70 -3.90
N PRO A 165 -13.80 -0.36 -2.87
CA PRO A 165 -14.32 0.37 -1.72
C PRO A 165 -14.73 1.82 -1.99
N VAL A 166 -14.14 2.47 -2.99
CA VAL A 166 -14.49 3.84 -3.38
C VAL A 166 -15.58 3.84 -4.46
N HIS A 167 -15.47 2.99 -5.49
CA HIS A 167 -16.40 2.94 -6.62
C HIS A 167 -17.85 2.56 -6.21
N ARG A 168 -18.01 1.82 -5.10
CA ARG A 168 -19.34 1.44 -4.57
C ARG A 168 -20.10 2.57 -3.87
N LEU A 169 -19.47 3.73 -3.60
CA LEU A 169 -20.08 4.86 -2.89
C LEU A 169 -21.07 5.65 -3.77
N LYS A 170 -22.16 5.02 -4.20
CA LYS A 170 -23.09 5.59 -5.20
C LYS A 170 -23.66 6.96 -4.80
N ARG A 171 -23.99 7.15 -3.52
CA ARG A 171 -24.50 8.44 -3.00
C ARG A 171 -23.46 9.55 -3.08
N THR A 172 -22.19 9.22 -2.83
CA THR A 172 -21.09 10.19 -2.91
C THR A 172 -20.81 10.56 -4.35
N TRP A 173 -20.69 9.58 -5.25
CA TRP A 173 -20.49 9.84 -6.68
C TRP A 173 -21.63 10.62 -7.32
N ALA A 174 -22.87 10.44 -6.85
CA ALA A 174 -24.01 11.23 -7.31
C ALA A 174 -23.95 12.70 -6.85
N ALA A 175 -23.19 13.01 -5.81
CA ALA A 175 -23.01 14.36 -5.27
C ALA A 175 -21.77 15.07 -5.82
N VAL A 176 -20.98 14.41 -6.68
CA VAL A 176 -19.85 15.04 -7.40
C VAL A 176 -20.42 15.90 -8.54
N GLY A 177 -19.92 17.13 -8.66
CA GLY A 177 -20.29 18.06 -9.73
C GLY A 177 -20.04 17.45 -11.12
N ARG A 178 -21.00 17.66 -12.03
CA ARG A 178 -20.92 17.21 -13.43
C ARG A 178 -20.21 18.22 -14.30
#